data_AF-A0A246SRT2-F1
#
_entry.id   AF-A0A246SRT2-F1
#
_cell.length_a   1.000
_cell.length_b   1.000
_cell.length_c   1.000
_cell.angle_alpha   90.00
_cell.angle_beta   90.00
_cell.angle_gamma   90.00
#
_symmetry.space_group_name_H-M   'P 1'
#
loop_
_entity.id
_entity.type
_entity.pdbx_description
1 polymer ?
#
loop_
_entity_poly.entity_id
_entity_poly.type
_entity_poly.pdbx_seq_one_letter_code
_entity_poly.pdbx_strand_id
1 'polypeptide(L)'
;MGEEVSDRIVEQRWRNRIIEAIEILSRGNEGLIEVNYNEFFEGFYDCWHHGRLVVRPNSAITEEEERAVDALGRVLEGISDETRHFQSEAEYIQSGCAERIRPVAQDALKVFLSRGRFSENYEELSPTSGK
;
A
#
# COMPACT_ATOMS: atom_id res chain seq x y z
N MET A 1 3.62 29.67 -16.25
CA MET A 1 4.72 28.87 -15.67
C MET A 1 4.08 28.07 -14.55
N GLY A 2 3.91 26.76 -14.72
CA GLY A 2 3.42 25.92 -13.62
C GLY A 2 4.50 25.89 -12.56
N GLU A 3 4.15 26.18 -11.31
CA GLU A 3 5.07 25.96 -10.19
C GLU A 3 5.53 24.50 -10.21
N GLU A 4 6.84 24.30 -10.24
CA GLU A 4 7.43 22.98 -10.11
C GLU A 4 7.10 22.45 -8.72
N VAL A 5 6.39 21.33 -8.66
CA VAL A 5 6.02 20.71 -7.38
C VAL A 5 7.29 20.24 -6.70
N SER A 6 7.50 20.67 -5.46
CA SER A 6 8.66 20.25 -4.67
C SER A 6 8.75 18.72 -4.54
N ASP A 7 9.96 18.19 -4.65
CA ASP A 7 10.27 16.77 -4.41
C ASP A 7 9.72 16.27 -3.08
N ARG A 8 9.68 17.14 -2.05
CA ARG A 8 9.14 16.78 -0.75
C ARG A 8 7.64 16.50 -0.81
N ILE A 9 6.88 17.32 -1.54
CA ILE A 9 5.43 17.11 -1.74
C ILE A 9 5.19 15.83 -2.54
N VAL A 10 6.04 15.53 -3.53
CA VAL A 10 5.96 14.28 -4.29
C VAL A 10 6.13 13.06 -3.38
N GLU A 11 7.13 13.06 -2.50
CA GLU A 11 7.34 11.95 -1.54
C GLU A 11 6.22 11.82 -0.50
N GLN A 12 5.65 12.94 -0.06
CA GLN A 12 4.50 12.95 0.85
C GLN A 12 3.27 12.29 0.22
N ARG A 13 2.94 12.69 -1.01
CA ARG A 13 1.85 12.09 -1.80
C ARG A 13 2.11 10.62 -2.07
N TRP A 14 3.37 10.26 -2.36
CA TRP A 14 3.74 8.86 -2.56
C TRP A 14 3.50 8.01 -1.32
N ARG A 15 3.93 8.48 -0.14
CA ARG A 15 3.63 7.80 1.13
C ARG A 15 2.13 7.68 1.38
N ASN A 16 1.35 8.73 1.12
CA ASN A 16 -0.12 8.67 1.24
C ASN A 16 -0.73 7.65 0.28
N ARG A 17 -0.22 7.55 -0.95
CA ARG A 17 -0.68 6.59 -1.94
C ARG A 17 -0.40 5.14 -1.52
N ILE A 18 0.76 4.89 -0.89
CA ILE A 18 1.05 3.59 -0.26
C ILE A 18 0.01 3.27 0.83
N ILE A 19 -0.34 4.25 1.67
CA ILE A 19 -1.38 4.06 2.69
C ILE A 19 -2.71 3.67 2.05
N GLU A 20 -3.12 4.34 0.96
CA GLU A 20 -4.37 4.01 0.25
C GLU A 20 -4.38 2.59 -0.31
N ALA A 21 -3.28 2.13 -0.91
CA ALA A 21 -3.15 0.77 -1.41
C ALA A 21 -3.25 -0.26 -0.27
N ILE A 22 -2.56 -0.02 0.85
CA ILE A 22 -2.62 -0.88 2.03
C ILE A 22 -4.02 -0.86 2.67
N GLU A 23 -4.71 0.28 2.68
CA GLU A 23 -6.08 0.40 3.20
C GLU A 23 -7.05 -0.52 2.47
N ILE A 24 -6.97 -0.60 1.14
CA ILE A 24 -7.78 -1.53 0.35
C ILE A 24 -7.49 -2.98 0.75
N LEU A 25 -6.23 -3.37 0.81
CA LEU A 25 -5.82 -4.71 1.23
C LEU A 25 -6.26 -5.06 2.65
N SER A 26 -6.24 -4.08 3.56
CA SER A 26 -6.62 -4.23 4.98
C SER A 26 -8.12 -4.48 5.20
N ARG A 27 -8.94 -4.31 4.16
CA ARG A 27 -10.37 -4.62 4.15
C ARG A 27 -10.68 -6.08 3.76
N GLY A 28 -9.68 -6.83 3.29
CA GLY A 28 -9.86 -8.23 2.88
C GLY A 28 -10.84 -8.35 1.71
N ASN A 29 -11.83 -9.24 1.82
CA ASN A 29 -12.80 -9.45 0.74
C ASN A 29 -13.60 -8.19 0.37
N GLU A 30 -13.87 -7.30 1.33
CA GLU A 30 -14.56 -6.04 1.05
C GLU A 30 -13.73 -5.15 0.11
N GLY A 31 -12.43 -5.06 0.36
CA GLY A 31 -11.51 -4.32 -0.52
C GLY A 31 -11.36 -4.97 -1.89
N LEU A 32 -11.31 -6.31 -1.95
CA LEU A 32 -11.29 -7.06 -3.20
C LEU A 32 -12.51 -6.77 -4.08
N ILE A 33 -13.70 -6.73 -3.49
CA ILE A 33 -14.95 -6.41 -4.19
C ILE A 33 -14.99 -4.94 -4.62
N GLU A 34 -14.47 -4.04 -3.79
CA GLU A 34 -14.46 -2.60 -4.05
C GLU A 34 -13.65 -2.23 -5.30
N VAL A 35 -12.47 -2.84 -5.48
CA VAL A 35 -11.56 -2.48 -6.57
C VAL A 35 -11.44 -3.52 -7.67
N ASN A 36 -12.00 -4.72 -7.51
CA ASN A 36 -11.80 -5.93 -8.34
C ASN A 36 -10.43 -6.61 -8.16
N TYR A 37 -10.33 -7.87 -8.59
CA TYR A 37 -9.15 -8.71 -8.37
C TYR A 37 -7.88 -8.24 -9.09
N ASN A 38 -7.96 -7.47 -10.18
CA ASN A 38 -6.76 -6.93 -10.82
C ASN A 38 -6.19 -5.79 -9.97
N GLU A 39 -7.00 -4.78 -9.70
CA GLU A 39 -6.57 -3.60 -8.93
C GLU A 39 -6.21 -3.94 -7.48
N PHE A 40 -6.81 -4.98 -6.91
CA PHE A 40 -6.52 -5.41 -5.53
C PHE A 40 -5.04 -5.75 -5.33
N PHE A 41 -4.38 -6.35 -6.32
CA PHE A 41 -2.94 -6.63 -6.27
C PHE A 41 -2.12 -5.52 -6.94
N GLU A 42 -2.52 -5.09 -8.14
CA GLU A 42 -1.75 -4.13 -8.94
C GLU A 42 -1.55 -2.79 -8.23
N GLY A 43 -2.56 -2.29 -7.51
CA GLY A 43 -2.45 -1.04 -6.77
C GLY A 43 -1.35 -1.05 -5.69
N PHE A 44 -1.03 -2.23 -5.14
CA PHE A 44 0.12 -2.39 -4.26
C PHE A 44 1.41 -2.59 -5.05
N TYR A 45 1.39 -3.37 -6.14
CA TYR A 45 2.58 -3.60 -6.94
C TYR A 45 3.11 -2.32 -7.61
N ASP A 46 2.28 -1.30 -7.84
CA ASP A 46 2.73 0.03 -8.25
C ASP A 46 3.79 0.63 -7.31
N CYS A 47 3.76 0.28 -6.01
CA CYS A 47 4.71 0.79 -5.02
C CYS A 47 5.78 -0.22 -4.59
N TRP A 48 5.65 -1.49 -4.99
CA TRP A 48 6.52 -2.57 -4.53
C TRP A 48 7.00 -3.44 -5.70
N HIS A 49 8.32 -3.53 -5.90
CA HIS A 49 8.92 -4.23 -7.03
C HIS A 49 10.19 -4.98 -6.63
N HIS A 50 10.38 -6.17 -7.20
CA HIS A 50 11.59 -7.00 -7.01
C HIS A 50 11.92 -7.28 -5.54
N GLY A 51 10.92 -7.60 -4.73
CA GLY A 51 11.13 -7.99 -3.33
C GLY A 51 11.28 -6.84 -2.34
N ARG A 52 11.10 -5.58 -2.78
CA ARG A 52 11.28 -4.39 -1.95
C ARG A 52 10.36 -3.23 -2.33
N LEU A 53 10.06 -2.38 -1.36
CA LEU A 53 9.40 -1.10 -1.57
C LEU A 53 10.26 -0.17 -2.45
N VAL A 54 9.61 0.59 -3.33
CA VAL A 54 10.29 1.61 -4.14
C VAL A 54 10.49 2.87 -3.30
N VAL A 55 11.68 3.02 -2.72
CA VAL A 55 12.06 4.14 -1.87
C VAL A 55 12.98 5.11 -2.64
N ARG A 56 12.70 6.41 -2.57
CA ARG A 56 13.59 7.46 -3.14
C ARG A 56 14.62 7.92 -2.11
N PRO A 57 15.78 8.47 -2.52
CA PRO A 57 16.85 8.88 -1.59
C PRO A 57 16.42 9.85 -0.46
N ASN A 58 15.39 10.67 -0.67
CA ASN A 58 14.85 11.63 0.31
C ASN A 58 13.45 11.24 0.82
N SER A 59 13.17 9.95 0.92
CA SER A 59 11.80 9.49 1.16
C SER A 59 11.22 9.94 2.50
N ALA A 60 9.91 10.17 2.50
CA ALA A 60 9.13 10.42 3.72
C ALA A 60 8.85 9.13 4.53
N ILE A 61 9.24 7.99 3.95
CA ILE A 61 9.05 6.64 4.48
C ILE A 61 10.18 6.30 5.45
N THR A 62 9.82 5.74 6.60
CA THR A 62 10.78 5.27 7.62
C THR A 62 11.18 3.82 7.37
N GLU A 63 12.31 3.39 7.95
CA GLU A 63 12.74 1.99 7.86
C GLU A 63 11.70 1.01 8.46
N GLU A 64 10.94 1.45 9.47
CA GLU A 64 9.88 0.63 10.07
C GLU A 64 8.71 0.42 9.09
N GLU A 65 8.29 1.48 8.41
CA GLU A 65 7.29 1.43 7.36
C GLU A 65 7.75 0.58 6.18
N GLU A 66 9.00 0.75 5.74
CA GLU A 66 9.59 -0.05 4.66
C GLU A 66 9.57 -1.55 5.00
N ARG A 67 10.00 -1.94 6.20
CA ARG A 67 9.95 -3.34 6.65
C ARG A 67 8.52 -3.88 6.68
N ALA A 68 7.54 -3.07 7.08
CA ALA A 68 6.16 -3.47 7.13
C ALA A 68 5.57 -3.69 5.72
N VAL A 69 5.89 -2.81 4.76
CA VAL A 69 5.51 -2.98 3.35
C VAL A 69 6.17 -4.21 2.75
N ASP A 70 7.46 -4.44 3.01
CA ASP A 70 8.16 -5.61 2.48
C ASP A 70 7.59 -6.93 3.01
N ALA A 71 7.19 -6.97 4.28
CA ALA A 71 6.51 -8.12 4.85
C ALA A 71 5.16 -8.39 4.14
N LEU A 72 4.39 -7.34 3.87
CA LEU A 72 3.14 -7.43 3.13
C LEU A 72 3.37 -7.87 1.67
N GLY A 73 4.37 -7.29 0.99
CA GLY A 73 4.72 -7.63 -0.39
C GLY A 73 5.09 -9.10 -0.57
N ARG A 74 5.83 -9.70 0.37
CA ARG A 74 6.14 -11.14 0.33
C ARG A 74 4.91 -12.03 0.49
N VAL A 75 3.94 -11.62 1.30
CA VAL A 75 2.67 -12.35 1.46
C VAL A 75 1.85 -12.25 0.18
N LEU A 76 1.79 -11.06 -0.42
CA LEU A 76 1.12 -10.84 -1.71
C LEU A 76 1.77 -11.67 -2.81
N GLU A 77 3.10 -11.68 -2.92
CA GLU A 77 3.82 -12.46 -3.94
C GLU A 77 3.49 -13.96 -3.82
N GLY A 78 3.54 -14.50 -2.60
CA GLY A 78 3.16 -15.90 -2.36
C GLY A 78 1.70 -16.20 -2.74
N ILE A 79 0.78 -15.29 -2.43
CA ILE A 79 -0.63 -15.44 -2.81
C ILE A 79 -0.82 -15.30 -4.32
N SER A 80 -0.18 -14.34 -4.98
CA SER A 80 -0.25 -14.16 -6.42
C SER A 80 0.25 -15.40 -7.17
N ASP A 81 1.29 -16.07 -6.65
CA ASP A 81 1.75 -17.35 -7.19
C ASP A 81 0.73 -18.48 -6.96
N GLU A 82 0.13 -18.57 -5.77
CA GLU A 82 -0.94 -19.53 -5.45
C GLU A 82 -2.17 -19.34 -6.36
N THR A 83 -2.57 -18.09 -6.64
CA THR A 83 -3.79 -17.74 -7.35
C THR A 83 -3.61 -17.53 -8.86
N ARG A 84 -2.41 -17.73 -9.42
CA ARG A 84 -2.10 -17.48 -10.85
C ARG A 84 -3.04 -18.21 -11.83
N HIS A 85 -3.64 -19.32 -11.41
CA HIS A 85 -4.53 -20.12 -12.25
C HIS A 85 -5.99 -19.65 -12.22
N PHE A 86 -6.37 -18.75 -11.29
CA PHE A 86 -7.74 -18.24 -11.20
C PHE A 86 -8.09 -17.39 -12.43
N GLN A 87 -9.33 -17.51 -12.88
CA GLN A 87 -9.85 -16.84 -14.08
C GLN A 87 -11.04 -15.92 -13.76
N SER A 88 -11.46 -15.83 -12.50
CA SER A 88 -12.64 -15.07 -12.09
C SER A 88 -12.53 -14.52 -10.67
N GLU A 89 -13.21 -13.40 -10.42
CA GLU A 89 -13.31 -12.80 -9.09
C GLU A 89 -13.91 -13.76 -8.04
N ALA A 90 -14.85 -14.61 -8.47
CA ALA A 90 -15.47 -15.60 -7.60
C ALA A 90 -14.46 -16.61 -7.04
N GLU A 91 -13.45 -17.01 -7.81
CA GLU A 91 -12.38 -17.90 -7.34
C GLU A 91 -11.51 -17.20 -6.28
N TYR A 92 -11.18 -15.93 -6.48
CA TYR A 92 -10.45 -15.14 -5.48
C TYR A 92 -11.22 -15.04 -4.16
N ILE A 93 -12.51 -14.68 -4.22
CA ILE A 93 -13.37 -14.57 -3.02
C ILE A 93 -13.49 -15.93 -2.30
N GLN A 94 -13.74 -17.01 -3.06
CA GLN A 94 -13.93 -18.35 -2.48
C GLN A 94 -12.64 -18.94 -1.91
N SER A 95 -11.47 -18.56 -2.45
CA SER A 95 -10.18 -19.02 -1.93
C SER A 95 -9.84 -18.47 -0.55
N GLY A 96 -10.44 -17.34 -0.16
CA GLY A 96 -10.10 -16.63 1.08
C GLY A 96 -8.72 -15.95 1.05
N CYS A 97 -8.13 -15.75 -0.13
CA CYS A 97 -6.80 -15.15 -0.25
C CYS A 97 -6.74 -13.72 0.33
N ALA A 98 -7.76 -12.89 0.08
CA ALA A 98 -7.82 -11.53 0.60
C ALA A 98 -7.92 -11.51 2.13
N GLU A 99 -8.62 -12.47 2.73
CA GLU A 99 -8.69 -12.62 4.19
C GLU A 99 -7.36 -13.05 4.81
N ARG A 100 -6.53 -13.81 4.08
CA ARG A 100 -5.15 -14.14 4.49
C ARG A 100 -4.21 -12.94 4.42
N ILE A 101 -4.40 -12.03 3.46
CA ILE A 101 -3.61 -10.78 3.33
C ILE A 101 -4.00 -9.79 4.43
N ARG A 102 -5.29 -9.71 4.75
CA ARG A 102 -5.88 -8.73 5.65
C ARG A 102 -5.09 -8.45 6.93
N PRO A 103 -4.74 -9.44 7.78
CA PRO A 103 -4.05 -9.16 9.05
C PRO A 103 -2.68 -8.49 8.84
N VAL A 104 -1.92 -8.90 7.82
CA VAL A 104 -0.59 -8.33 7.52
C VAL A 104 -0.74 -6.91 6.98
N ALA A 105 -1.76 -6.66 6.16
CA ALA A 105 -2.09 -5.32 5.68
C ALA A 105 -2.55 -4.40 6.82
N GLN A 106 -3.32 -4.91 7.79
CA GLN A 106 -3.73 -4.14 8.97
C GLN A 106 -2.54 -3.74 9.86
N ASP A 107 -1.58 -4.66 10.05
CA ASP A 107 -0.35 -4.37 10.79
C ASP A 107 0.49 -3.31 10.07
N ALA A 108 0.68 -3.42 8.76
CA ALA A 108 1.36 -2.41 7.96
C ALA A 108 0.64 -1.06 8.01
N LEU A 109 -0.68 -1.04 7.85
CA LEU A 109 -1.48 0.17 7.91
C LEU A 109 -1.32 0.88 9.27
N LYS A 110 -1.33 0.12 10.36
CA LYS A 110 -1.13 0.64 11.71
C LYS A 110 0.23 1.33 11.87
N VAL A 111 1.30 0.76 11.30
CA VAL A 111 2.63 1.37 11.32
C VAL A 111 2.60 2.75 10.64
N PHE A 112 2.02 2.86 9.45
CA PHE A 112 1.92 4.14 8.74
C PHE A 112 1.03 5.15 9.48
N LEU A 113 -0.16 4.73 9.89
CA LEU A 113 -1.14 5.61 10.54
C LEU A 113 -0.72 6.04 11.93
N SER A 114 0.22 5.35 12.59
CA SER A 114 0.80 5.78 13.87
C SER A 114 1.44 7.17 13.80
N ARG A 115 1.93 7.56 12.63
CA ARG A 115 2.50 8.89 12.36
C ARG A 115 1.52 9.84 11.65
N GLY A 116 0.37 9.34 11.21
CA GLY A 116 -0.62 10.09 10.41
C GLY A 116 -0.33 10.12 8.91
N ARG A 117 -1.10 10.94 8.19
CA ARG A 117 -0.92 11.24 6.76
C ARG A 117 -0.21 12.58 6.59
N PHE A 118 0.46 12.75 5.46
CA PHE A 118 1.04 14.05 5.12
C PHE A 118 0.03 14.92 4.37
N SER A 119 0.21 16.23 4.44
CA SER A 119 -0.42 17.16 3.50
C SER A 119 0.06 16.90 2.08
N GLU A 120 -0.86 16.99 1.13
CA GLU A 120 -0.53 16.89 -0.31
C GLU A 120 -0.28 18.25 -0.96
N ASN A 121 -0.50 19.34 -0.22
CA ASN A 121 -0.50 20.71 -0.77
C ASN A 121 0.67 21.56 -0.27
N TYR A 122 1.30 21.17 0.82
CA TYR A 122 2.44 21.89 1.40
C TYR A 122 3.42 20.90 2.02
N GLU A 123 4.68 21.32 2.11
CA GLU A 123 5.73 20.53 2.74
C GLU A 123 5.55 20.46 4.26
N GLU A 124 5.73 19.27 4.81
CA GLU A 124 5.72 19.00 6.23
C GLU A 124 6.97 18.21 6.61
N LEU A 125 7.56 18.54 7.75
CA LEU A 125 8.71 17.81 8.29
C LEU A 125 8.32 16.42 8.82
N SER A 126 7.11 16.30 9.39
CA SER A 126 6.53 15.07 9.91
C SER A 126 5.04 15.04 9.62
N PRO A 127 4.41 13.86 9.42
CA PRO A 127 2.99 13.82 9.14
C PRO A 127 2.22 14.32 10.35
N THR A 128 1.09 14.99 10.09
CA THR A 128 0.21 15.48 11.15
C THR A 128 -0.98 14.55 11.26
N SER A 129 -1.27 14.05 12.46
CA SER A 129 -2.57 13.45 12.72
C SER A 129 -3.60 14.57 12.53
N GLY A 130 -4.43 14.45 11.49
CA GLY A 130 -5.53 15.39 11.24
C GLY A 130 -6.29 15.61 12.55
N LYS A 131 -6.39 16.86 12.98
CA LYS A 131 -7.30 17.27 14.05
C LYS A 131 -8.75 17.07 13.63
#